data_AF-A0A2M8DTW3-F1
#
_entry.id   AF-A0A2M8DTW3-F1
#
_cell.length_a   1.000
_cell.length_b   1.000
_cell.length_c   1.000
_cell.angle_alpha   90.00
_cell.angle_beta   90.00
_cell.angle_gamma   90.00
#
_symmetry.space_group_name_H-M   'P 1'
#
loop_
_entity.id
_entity.type
_entity.pdbx_description
1 polymer ?
#
loop_
_entity_poly.entity_id
_entity_poly.type
_entity_poly.pdbx_seq_one_letter_code
_entity_poly.pdbx_strand_id
1 'polypeptide(L)'
;MPVAASPILFRLPLAVCLCGALCCPLPSLAANESPAPALIESGITATDATQDYISRHFVSLVGSIDRFFGDERHFQESNDSVLQLDWTELMEPGGARQGRLAGRAKLHLPSTEQRFHLLLESDPVQNTTSTASANQPQTAGTSQAAEKYAAALRYEKRDEQTWHYSSDVGIRVQAPLQPFVRARVSRDTPLQAWLMKNTGSVFWFSQIGPGASTGIDFDRPFAAHTLFRASSNATWLHLPQRLDLRQDFTLFHTIDERRALQYQASVIGTT
;
A
#
# COMPACT_ATOMS: atom_id res chain seq x y z
N MET A 1 -33.48 9.64 -50.67
CA MET A 1 -34.32 10.25 -49.62
C MET A 1 -33.59 10.18 -48.29
N PRO A 2 -33.73 11.19 -47.42
CA PRO A 2 -32.60 11.79 -46.71
C PRO A 2 -32.56 11.56 -45.18
N VAL A 3 -31.35 11.77 -44.64
CA VAL A 3 -31.01 12.41 -43.35
C VAL A 3 -31.60 11.84 -42.04
N ALA A 4 -30.70 11.36 -41.17
CA ALA A 4 -30.55 11.91 -39.81
C ALA A 4 -29.22 11.46 -39.19
N ALA A 5 -28.22 12.34 -39.27
CA ALA A 5 -27.08 12.35 -38.36
C ALA A 5 -27.48 13.13 -37.10
N SER A 6 -27.09 12.65 -35.92
CA SER A 6 -27.01 13.47 -34.70
C SER A 6 -26.19 12.79 -33.60
N PRO A 7 -25.57 13.58 -32.69
CA PRO A 7 -24.18 13.37 -32.33
C PRO A 7 -23.92 13.13 -30.83
N ILE A 8 -22.64 12.85 -30.60
CA ILE A 8 -21.85 12.81 -29.36
C ILE A 8 -22.28 13.87 -28.33
N LEU A 9 -22.39 13.45 -27.06
CA LEU A 9 -22.47 14.34 -25.89
C LEU A 9 -21.51 13.86 -24.79
N PHE A 10 -20.26 14.32 -24.91
CA PHE A 10 -19.26 14.35 -23.85
C PHE A 10 -19.63 15.52 -22.92
N ARG A 11 -19.84 15.27 -21.62
CA ARG A 11 -20.03 16.34 -20.64
C ARG A 11 -18.79 16.48 -19.77
N LEU A 12 -17.96 17.47 -20.11
CA LEU A 12 -17.04 18.16 -19.22
C LEU A 12 -17.77 19.37 -18.64
N PRO A 13 -17.58 19.74 -17.36
CA PRO A 13 -17.71 21.12 -16.95
C PRO A 13 -16.32 21.73 -16.75
N LEU A 14 -15.92 22.57 -17.72
CA LEU A 14 -14.96 23.65 -17.52
C LEU A 14 -15.76 24.97 -17.46
N ALA A 15 -15.17 25.94 -16.76
CA ALA A 15 -15.51 27.37 -16.66
C ALA A 15 -16.21 27.72 -15.33
N VAL A 16 -15.85 28.80 -14.64
CA VAL A 16 -15.46 30.13 -15.13
C VAL A 16 -14.56 30.83 -14.11
N CYS A 17 -13.45 31.42 -14.59
CA CYS A 17 -12.77 32.54 -13.94
C CYS A 17 -13.70 33.76 -13.93
N LEU A 18 -13.92 34.38 -12.76
CA LEU A 18 -14.37 35.77 -12.68
C LEU A 18 -13.40 36.56 -11.82
N CYS A 19 -12.53 37.31 -12.49
CA CYS A 19 -11.76 38.41 -11.91
C CYS A 19 -12.45 39.69 -12.41
N GLY A 20 -12.86 40.60 -11.52
CA GLY A 20 -13.38 41.90 -11.95
C GLY A 20 -14.28 42.64 -10.96
N ALA A 21 -13.65 43.46 -10.13
CA ALA A 21 -14.11 44.76 -9.66
C ALA A 21 -15.44 44.87 -8.86
N LEU A 22 -15.30 45.03 -7.54
CA LEU A 22 -16.12 45.95 -6.76
C LEU A 22 -15.20 46.77 -5.85
N CYS A 23 -14.93 47.99 -6.30
CA CYS A 23 -14.25 49.04 -5.57
C CYS A 23 -15.32 49.75 -4.73
N CYS A 24 -15.35 49.48 -3.42
CA CYS A 24 -15.97 50.33 -2.41
C CYS A 24 -14.97 50.44 -1.25
N PRO A 25 -14.58 51.66 -0.82
CA PRO A 25 -13.65 51.82 0.28
C PRO A 25 -14.40 51.51 1.58
N LEU A 26 -14.11 50.35 2.17
CA LEU A 26 -14.46 50.08 3.56
C LEU A 26 -13.59 50.99 4.45
N PRO A 27 -14.19 51.70 5.42
CA PRO A 27 -13.41 52.53 6.34
C PRO A 27 -12.40 51.65 7.07
N SER A 28 -11.17 52.13 7.16
CA SER A 28 -10.10 51.51 7.92
C SER A 28 -10.55 51.33 9.37
N LEU A 29 -11.04 50.14 9.71
CA LEU A 29 -10.89 49.67 11.08
C LEU A 29 -9.41 49.40 11.24
N ALA A 30 -8.74 50.28 11.97
CA ALA A 30 -7.46 49.99 12.56
C ALA A 30 -7.62 48.69 13.37
N ALA A 31 -7.26 47.57 12.75
CA ALA A 31 -6.99 46.34 13.45
C ALA A 31 -5.73 46.64 14.25
N ASN A 32 -5.94 47.00 15.51
CA ASN A 32 -4.92 46.93 16.53
C ASN A 32 -4.37 45.50 16.46
N GLU A 33 -3.19 45.31 15.88
CA GLU A 33 -2.45 44.05 15.93
C GLU A 33 -2.07 43.82 17.39
N SER A 34 -3.03 43.35 18.17
CA SER A 34 -2.73 42.72 19.44
C SER A 34 -1.97 41.44 19.08
N PRO A 35 -0.71 41.28 19.52
CA PRO A 35 -0.01 40.03 19.29
C PRO A 35 -0.89 38.91 19.85
N ALA A 36 -1.07 37.85 19.06
CA ALA A 36 -1.74 36.64 19.53
C ALA A 36 -1.09 36.26 20.87
N PRO A 37 -1.87 35.95 21.92
CA PRO A 37 -1.28 35.68 23.22
C PRO A 37 -0.32 34.50 23.09
N ALA A 38 0.92 34.68 23.57
CA ALA A 38 1.99 33.69 23.53
C ALA A 38 1.59 32.29 24.06
N LEU A 39 0.50 32.21 24.82
CA LEU A 39 -0.13 30.96 25.27
C LEU A 39 -0.67 30.10 24.12
N ILE A 40 -1.22 30.72 23.06
CA ILE A 40 -1.71 30.01 21.87
C ILE A 40 -0.54 29.50 21.05
N GLU A 41 0.51 30.31 20.85
CA GLU A 41 1.72 29.85 20.16
C GLU A 41 2.47 28.79 20.96
N SER A 42 2.57 28.91 22.29
CA SER A 42 3.15 27.88 23.15
C SER A 42 2.31 26.61 23.18
N GLY A 43 0.98 26.74 23.09
CA GLY A 43 0.04 25.63 23.02
C GLY A 43 0.16 24.89 21.68
N ILE A 44 0.26 25.63 20.57
CA ILE A 44 0.48 25.07 19.23
C ILE A 44 1.85 24.40 19.15
N THR A 45 2.93 25.07 19.56
CA THR A 45 4.29 24.49 19.54
C THR A 45 4.49 23.33 20.50
N ALA A 46 3.86 23.34 21.69
CA ALA A 46 3.89 22.19 22.60
C ALA A 46 3.05 21.02 22.07
N THR A 47 1.94 21.31 21.37
CA THR A 47 1.12 20.30 20.69
C THR A 47 1.87 19.71 19.50
N ASP A 48 2.53 20.54 18.69
CA ASP A 48 3.36 20.12 17.56
C ASP A 48 4.57 19.30 18.02
N ALA A 49 5.27 19.70 19.09
CA ALA A 49 6.40 18.95 19.62
C ALA A 49 5.99 17.58 20.20
N THR A 50 4.81 17.52 20.85
CA THR A 50 4.25 16.26 21.36
C THR A 50 3.77 15.37 20.21
N GLN A 51 3.16 15.96 19.18
CA GLN A 51 2.74 15.29 17.96
C GLN A 51 3.95 14.73 17.19
N ASP A 52 5.05 15.47 17.10
CA ASP A 52 6.29 15.04 16.46
C ASP A 52 6.98 13.89 17.20
N TYR A 53 7.00 13.95 18.54
CA TYR A 53 7.56 12.88 19.36
C TYR A 53 6.72 11.59 19.25
N ILE A 54 5.39 11.70 19.37
CA ILE A 54 4.47 10.58 19.21
C ILE A 54 4.56 10.03 17.78
N SER A 55 4.61 10.89 16.76
CA SER A 55 4.70 10.52 15.35
C SER A 55 5.97 9.72 15.04
N ARG A 56 7.15 10.15 15.55
CA ARG A 56 8.41 9.42 15.32
C ARG A 56 8.44 8.05 16.01
N HIS A 57 7.98 7.97 17.27
CA HIS A 57 7.88 6.69 17.98
C HIS A 57 6.86 5.74 17.33
N PHE A 58 5.77 6.32 16.82
CA PHE A 58 4.71 5.59 16.17
C PHE A 58 5.14 4.98 14.82
N VAL A 59 5.75 5.77 13.94
CA VAL A 59 6.29 5.29 12.65
C VAL A 59 7.34 4.21 12.89
N SER A 60 8.16 4.36 13.94
CA SER A 60 9.15 3.34 14.31
C SER A 60 8.50 2.02 14.78
N LEU A 61 7.41 2.06 15.56
CA LEU A 61 6.70 0.86 16.00
C LEU A 61 6.05 0.14 14.82
N VAL A 62 5.33 0.87 13.96
CA VAL A 62 4.71 0.33 12.75
C VAL A 62 5.78 -0.32 11.86
N GLY A 63 6.89 0.37 11.60
CA GLY A 63 8.00 -0.17 10.82
C GLY A 63 8.67 -1.39 11.45
N SER A 64 8.74 -1.47 12.79
CA SER A 64 9.27 -2.63 13.50
C SER A 64 8.36 -3.86 13.36
N ILE A 65 7.05 -3.67 13.45
CA ILE A 65 6.06 -4.74 13.28
C ILE A 65 6.08 -5.24 11.83
N ASP A 66 6.06 -4.33 10.85
CA ASP A 66 6.11 -4.69 9.44
C ASP A 66 7.40 -5.47 9.09
N ARG A 67 8.54 -5.12 9.71
CA ARG A 67 9.80 -5.88 9.58
C ARG A 67 9.73 -7.24 10.26
N PHE A 68 9.20 -7.32 11.48
CA PHE A 68 9.13 -8.57 12.26
C PHE A 68 8.30 -9.64 11.55
N PHE A 69 7.13 -9.25 11.02
CA PHE A 69 6.23 -10.17 10.33
C PHE A 69 6.59 -10.38 8.86
N GLY A 70 7.64 -9.72 8.34
CA GLY A 70 8.02 -9.81 6.93
C GLY A 70 6.89 -9.37 5.99
N ASP A 71 6.12 -8.34 6.39
CA ASP A 71 4.94 -7.91 5.66
C ASP A 71 5.32 -7.35 4.28
N GLU A 72 4.41 -7.47 3.31
CA GLU A 72 4.55 -6.92 1.95
C GLU A 72 5.02 -5.47 1.98
N ARG A 73 4.51 -4.68 2.93
CA ARG A 73 4.89 -3.28 3.14
C ARG A 73 6.39 -3.10 3.35
N HIS A 74 7.01 -3.92 4.19
CA HIS A 74 8.46 -3.83 4.42
C HIS A 74 9.25 -4.19 3.17
N PHE A 75 8.85 -5.26 2.46
CA PHE A 75 9.50 -5.66 1.21
C PHE A 75 9.37 -4.59 0.12
N GLN A 76 8.23 -3.93 0.01
CA GLN A 76 7.99 -2.92 -1.03
C GLN A 76 8.72 -1.62 -0.74
N GLU A 77 8.75 -1.18 0.51
CA GLU A 77 9.19 0.18 0.87
C GLU A 77 10.59 0.27 1.46
N SER A 78 11.20 -0.84 1.91
CA SER A 78 12.58 -0.81 2.36
C SER A 78 13.53 -0.46 1.21
N ASN A 79 14.54 0.39 1.39
CA ASN A 79 15.55 0.59 0.35
C ASN A 79 16.69 -0.46 0.41
N ASP A 80 16.62 -1.36 1.39
CA ASP A 80 17.64 -2.37 1.61
C ASP A 80 17.44 -3.58 0.69
N SER A 81 18.50 -4.39 0.56
CA SER A 81 18.34 -5.73 0.01
C SER A 81 17.59 -6.61 1.00
N VAL A 82 16.52 -7.26 0.54
CA VAL A 82 15.65 -8.09 1.37
C VAL A 82 15.56 -9.48 0.76
N LEU A 83 15.74 -10.52 1.57
CA LEU A 83 15.44 -11.90 1.20
C LEU A 83 14.36 -12.40 2.18
N GLN A 84 13.28 -12.92 1.63
CA GLN A 84 12.20 -13.54 2.39
C GLN A 84 11.91 -14.92 1.83
N LEU A 85 11.74 -15.87 2.74
CA LEU A 85 11.38 -17.26 2.47
C LEU A 85 10.24 -17.62 3.41
N ASP A 86 9.14 -18.08 2.84
CA ASP A 86 7.92 -18.41 3.58
C ASP A 86 7.60 -19.90 3.38
N TRP A 87 7.54 -20.66 4.46
CA TRP A 87 7.07 -22.05 4.44
C TRP A 87 5.68 -22.10 5.08
N THR A 88 4.67 -22.50 4.31
CA THR A 88 3.30 -22.67 4.79
C THR A 88 2.93 -24.15 4.74
N GLU A 89 2.44 -24.71 5.84
CA GLU A 89 1.84 -26.05 5.87
C GLU A 89 0.36 -25.92 6.21
N LEU A 90 -0.52 -26.32 5.29
CA LEU A 90 -1.95 -26.41 5.49
C LEU A 90 -2.31 -27.84 5.89
N MET A 91 -2.92 -27.99 7.06
CA MET A 91 -3.48 -29.26 7.51
C MET A 91 -5.00 -29.23 7.37
N GLU A 92 -5.54 -30.10 6.54
CA GLU A 92 -6.99 -30.19 6.30
C GLU A 92 -7.66 -31.19 7.26
N PRO A 93 -8.94 -30.98 7.58
CA PRO A 93 -9.74 -31.99 8.27
C PRO A 93 -9.69 -33.32 7.50
N GLY A 94 -9.18 -34.38 8.13
CA GLY A 94 -8.89 -35.66 7.47
C GLY A 94 -7.41 -36.00 7.38
N GLY A 95 -6.52 -35.11 7.84
CA GLY A 95 -5.08 -35.38 7.99
C GLY A 95 -4.26 -35.15 6.73
N ALA A 96 -4.87 -34.66 5.64
CA ALA A 96 -4.14 -34.21 4.47
C ALA A 96 -3.29 -32.99 4.84
N ARG A 97 -2.04 -32.99 4.36
CA ARG A 97 -1.06 -31.92 4.60
C ARG A 97 -0.60 -31.39 3.25
N GLN A 98 -0.62 -30.08 3.09
CA GLN A 98 -0.16 -29.40 1.89
C GLN A 98 0.91 -28.38 2.29
N GLY A 99 2.15 -28.65 1.93
CA GLY A 99 3.27 -27.72 2.11
C GLY A 99 3.41 -26.79 0.90
N ARG A 100 3.72 -25.52 1.13
CA ARG A 100 4.02 -24.53 0.09
C ARG A 100 5.26 -23.75 0.53
N LEU A 101 6.24 -23.63 -0.36
CA LEU A 101 7.40 -22.77 -0.18
C LEU A 101 7.22 -21.55 -1.08
N ALA A 102 7.31 -20.36 -0.53
CA ALA A 102 7.33 -19.12 -1.29
C ALA A 102 8.62 -18.37 -0.99
N GLY A 103 9.07 -17.55 -1.93
CA GLY A 103 10.30 -16.81 -1.78
C GLY A 103 10.31 -15.54 -2.62
N ARG A 104 10.92 -14.51 -2.05
CA ARG A 104 11.16 -13.26 -2.76
C ARG A 104 12.47 -12.63 -2.32
N ALA A 105 13.16 -12.05 -3.28
CA ALA A 105 14.40 -11.33 -3.08
C ALA A 105 14.33 -9.98 -3.78
N LYS A 106 14.75 -8.93 -3.08
CA LYS A 106 15.01 -7.60 -3.62
C LYS A 106 16.48 -7.31 -3.42
N LEU A 107 17.19 -7.02 -4.51
CA LEU A 107 18.62 -6.76 -4.50
C LEU A 107 18.88 -5.35 -5.05
N HIS A 108 19.54 -4.50 -4.28
CA HIS A 108 19.96 -3.19 -4.78
C HIS A 108 21.03 -3.34 -5.86
N LEU A 109 20.93 -2.53 -6.92
CA LEU A 109 21.94 -2.50 -7.96
C LEU A 109 23.01 -1.43 -7.65
N PRO A 110 24.30 -1.77 -7.67
CA PRO A 110 25.37 -0.81 -7.40
C PRO A 110 25.37 0.32 -8.44
N SER A 111 25.81 1.52 -8.03
CA SER A 111 25.95 2.70 -8.90
C SER A 111 24.64 3.30 -9.43
N THR A 112 23.50 3.03 -8.80
CA THR A 112 22.18 3.53 -9.25
C THR A 112 21.49 4.50 -8.29
N GLU A 113 22.25 5.10 -7.36
CA GLU A 113 21.70 5.94 -6.26
C GLU A 113 20.55 5.24 -5.49
N GLN A 114 20.59 3.89 -5.43
CA GLN A 114 19.55 3.05 -4.82
C GLN A 114 18.15 3.22 -5.44
N ARG A 115 18.08 3.63 -6.72
CA ARG A 115 16.80 3.77 -7.44
C ARG A 115 16.43 2.55 -8.27
N PHE A 116 17.37 1.63 -8.49
CA PHE A 116 17.12 0.42 -9.25
C PHE A 116 17.40 -0.83 -8.41
N HIS A 117 16.49 -1.79 -8.49
CA HIS A 117 16.57 -3.05 -7.77
C HIS A 117 16.23 -4.22 -8.69
N LEU A 118 16.92 -5.34 -8.50
CA LEU A 118 16.56 -6.62 -9.11
C LEU A 118 15.62 -7.38 -8.17
N LEU A 119 14.47 -7.80 -8.69
CA LEU A 119 13.47 -8.58 -7.98
C LEU A 119 13.45 -10.00 -8.50
N LEU A 120 13.42 -10.96 -7.58
CA LEU A 120 13.10 -12.36 -7.84
C LEU A 120 11.92 -12.71 -6.94
N GLU A 121 10.82 -13.22 -7.48
CA GLU A 121 9.64 -13.49 -6.68
C GLU A 121 8.88 -14.72 -7.17
N SER A 122 8.37 -15.51 -6.23
CA SER A 122 7.34 -16.51 -6.48
C SER A 122 5.98 -15.83 -6.57
N ASP A 123 5.20 -16.20 -7.58
CA ASP A 123 3.82 -15.74 -7.83
C ASP A 123 3.68 -14.20 -7.88
N PRO A 124 4.24 -13.55 -8.92
CA PRO A 124 4.29 -12.08 -9.03
C PRO A 124 2.90 -11.41 -9.01
N VAL A 125 1.88 -12.11 -9.47
CA VAL A 125 0.49 -11.63 -9.47
C VAL A 125 0.00 -11.48 -8.05
N GLN A 126 0.22 -12.51 -7.22
CA GLN A 126 -0.22 -12.53 -5.82
C GLN A 126 0.45 -11.40 -5.02
N ASN A 127 1.75 -11.18 -5.22
CA ASN A 127 2.50 -10.12 -4.53
C ASN A 127 2.13 -8.70 -5.01
N THR A 128 1.49 -8.58 -6.17
CA THR A 128 1.02 -7.29 -6.70
C THR A 128 -0.34 -6.91 -6.11
N THR A 129 -1.14 -7.89 -5.71
CA THR A 129 -2.47 -7.68 -5.15
C THR A 129 -2.39 -7.53 -3.63
N SER A 130 -2.89 -6.41 -3.10
CA SER A 130 -2.85 -6.13 -1.64
C SER A 130 -3.74 -7.07 -0.81
N THR A 131 -4.45 -7.99 -1.46
CA THR A 131 -5.35 -8.97 -0.83
C THR A 131 -4.62 -10.20 -0.28
N ALA A 132 -3.32 -10.35 -0.55
CA ALA A 132 -2.56 -11.53 -0.19
C ALA A 132 -1.36 -11.16 0.69
N SER A 133 -1.57 -11.11 2.01
CA SER A 133 -0.43 -11.09 2.93
C SER A 133 0.23 -12.47 2.95
N ALA A 134 1.56 -12.51 2.88
CA ALA A 134 2.37 -13.75 2.79
C ALA A 134 2.10 -14.75 3.92
N ASN A 135 1.64 -14.26 5.09
CA ASN A 135 1.40 -15.05 6.30
C ASN A 135 -0.03 -15.58 6.42
N GLN A 136 -0.89 -15.43 5.41
CA GLN A 136 -2.29 -15.84 5.55
C GLN A 136 -2.63 -17.17 4.88
N PRO A 137 -3.34 -18.05 5.61
CA PRO A 137 -3.88 -19.26 5.01
C PRO A 137 -4.83 -18.87 3.88
N GLN A 138 -4.44 -19.22 2.66
CA GLN A 138 -5.35 -19.21 1.51
C GLN A 138 -6.51 -20.15 1.84
N THR A 139 -7.72 -19.81 1.42
CA THR A 139 -8.88 -20.68 1.57
C THR A 139 -8.55 -22.06 0.97
N ALA A 140 -8.80 -23.12 1.72
CA ALA A 140 -8.69 -24.50 1.23
C ALA A 140 -9.53 -24.62 -0.06
N GLY A 141 -8.87 -24.84 -1.19
CA GLY A 141 -9.50 -24.90 -2.52
C GLY A 141 -8.92 -23.95 -3.58
N THR A 142 -8.18 -22.91 -3.19
CA THR A 142 -7.54 -21.98 -4.15
C THR A 142 -6.02 -21.99 -3.99
N SER A 143 -5.36 -23.01 -4.54
CA SER A 143 -4.10 -22.87 -5.30
C SER A 143 -3.47 -24.25 -5.54
N GLN A 144 -3.93 -24.94 -6.59
CA GLN A 144 -3.12 -25.96 -7.28
C GLN A 144 -2.28 -25.31 -8.40
N ALA A 145 -1.93 -24.03 -8.28
CA ALA A 145 -1.09 -23.38 -9.28
C ALA A 145 0.38 -23.72 -8.96
N ALA A 146 1.07 -24.34 -9.93
CA ALA A 146 2.52 -24.49 -9.89
C ALA A 146 3.17 -23.14 -9.56
N GLU A 147 4.13 -23.15 -8.63
CA GLU A 147 4.91 -21.97 -8.25
C GLU A 147 5.48 -21.31 -9.51
N LYS A 148 5.11 -20.05 -9.75
CA LYS A 148 5.58 -19.30 -10.91
C LYS A 148 6.65 -18.33 -10.48
N TYR A 149 7.89 -18.56 -10.90
CA TYR A 149 8.97 -17.64 -10.64
C TYR A 149 8.97 -16.47 -11.64
N ALA A 150 9.36 -15.30 -11.17
CA ALA A 150 9.53 -14.12 -11.99
C ALA A 150 10.82 -13.39 -11.62
N ALA A 151 11.41 -12.76 -12.64
CA ALA A 151 12.49 -11.80 -12.47
C ALA A 151 12.03 -10.44 -12.99
N ALA A 152 12.28 -9.37 -12.24
CA ALA A 152 11.92 -8.02 -12.64
C ALA A 152 12.99 -7.00 -12.28
N LEU A 153 13.10 -5.96 -13.10
CA LEU A 153 13.83 -4.75 -12.77
C LEU A 153 12.84 -3.74 -12.20
N ARG A 154 13.09 -3.29 -10.98
CA ARG A 154 12.34 -2.23 -10.30
C ARG A 154 13.08 -0.91 -10.43
N TYR A 155 12.32 0.14 -10.73
CA TYR A 155 12.69 1.52 -10.46
C TYR A 155 11.89 2.03 -9.27
N GLU A 156 12.56 2.66 -8.32
CA GLU A 156 11.96 3.20 -7.11
C GLU A 156 12.35 4.67 -6.92
N LYS A 157 11.37 5.48 -6.51
CA LYS A 157 11.56 6.88 -6.13
C LYS A 157 10.76 7.17 -4.87
N ARG A 158 11.42 7.75 -3.87
CA ARG A 158 10.81 8.28 -2.66
C ARG A 158 10.87 9.81 -2.70
N ASP A 159 9.75 10.45 -2.41
CA ASP A 159 9.66 11.90 -2.22
C ASP A 159 9.57 12.21 -0.71
N GLU A 160 10.03 13.39 -0.29
CA GLU A 160 10.31 13.87 1.09
C GLU A 160 9.42 13.27 2.22
N GLN A 161 9.64 11.99 2.53
CA GLN A 161 9.01 11.12 3.54
C GLN A 161 7.57 10.63 3.32
N THR A 162 6.78 11.20 2.41
CA THR A 162 5.33 10.87 2.37
C THR A 162 4.94 9.94 1.24
N TRP A 163 5.59 10.07 0.06
CA TRP A 163 5.21 9.33 -1.14
C TRP A 163 6.31 8.36 -1.56
N HIS A 164 5.90 7.17 -1.94
CA HIS A 164 6.76 6.15 -2.50
C HIS A 164 6.18 5.65 -3.81
N TYR A 165 7.00 5.66 -4.86
CA TYR A 165 6.65 5.23 -6.20
C TYR A 165 7.57 4.09 -6.61
N SER A 166 7.00 3.03 -7.15
CA SER A 166 7.76 1.96 -7.80
C SER A 166 7.18 1.59 -9.15
N SER A 167 8.04 1.18 -10.06
CA SER A 167 7.68 0.71 -11.40
C SER A 167 8.57 -0.45 -11.77
N ASP A 168 7.95 -1.59 -12.10
CA ASP A 168 8.67 -2.81 -12.36
C ASP A 168 8.37 -3.31 -13.77
N VAL A 169 9.41 -3.81 -14.42
CA VAL A 169 9.34 -4.48 -15.72
C VAL A 169 10.00 -5.85 -15.56
N GLY A 170 9.26 -6.92 -15.84
CA GLY A 170 9.73 -8.26 -15.57
C GLY A 170 9.20 -9.32 -16.50
N ILE A 171 9.69 -10.54 -16.30
CA ILE A 171 9.31 -11.72 -17.06
C ILE A 171 9.07 -12.86 -16.07
N ARG A 172 7.93 -13.54 -16.21
CA ARG A 172 7.65 -14.80 -15.54
C ARG A 172 8.37 -15.93 -16.28
N VAL A 173 9.20 -16.67 -15.55
CA VAL A 173 10.03 -17.78 -16.02
C VAL A 173 9.20 -19.05 -16.06
N GLN A 174 8.14 -19.04 -16.86
CA GLN A 174 7.36 -20.21 -17.23
C GLN A 174 7.38 -20.30 -18.76
N ALA A 175 7.25 -21.50 -19.34
CA ALA A 175 7.00 -21.63 -20.77
C ALA A 175 5.49 -21.49 -21.06
N PRO A 176 5.05 -20.63 -22.00
CA PRO A 176 5.81 -19.59 -22.69
C PRO A 176 6.17 -18.43 -21.74
N LEU A 177 7.29 -17.74 -22.02
CA LEU A 177 7.75 -16.58 -21.25
C LEU A 177 6.67 -15.50 -21.24
N GLN A 178 6.43 -14.91 -20.09
CA GLN A 178 5.34 -13.96 -19.92
C GLN A 178 5.85 -12.65 -19.36
N PRO A 179 5.96 -11.61 -20.20
CA PRO A 179 6.33 -10.29 -19.72
C PRO A 179 5.20 -9.71 -18.86
N PHE A 180 5.58 -8.86 -17.93
CA PHE A 180 4.66 -8.06 -17.13
C PHE A 180 5.27 -6.70 -16.81
N VAL A 181 4.39 -5.76 -16.54
CA VAL A 181 4.74 -4.44 -16.02
C VAL A 181 3.81 -4.10 -14.87
N ARG A 182 4.31 -3.40 -13.86
CA ARG A 182 3.50 -2.90 -12.76
C ARG A 182 4.00 -1.55 -12.30
N ALA A 183 3.08 -0.72 -11.82
CA ALA A 183 3.38 0.53 -11.15
C ALA A 183 2.62 0.56 -9.83
N ARG A 184 3.28 1.04 -8.79
CA ARG A 184 2.72 1.15 -7.44
C ARG A 184 3.05 2.52 -6.87
N VAL A 185 2.08 3.07 -6.16
CA VAL A 185 2.22 4.28 -5.36
C VAL A 185 1.71 3.98 -3.96
N SER A 186 2.45 4.41 -2.95
CA SER A 186 1.96 4.46 -1.58
C SER A 186 2.18 5.82 -0.96
N ARG A 187 1.30 6.16 -0.02
CA ARG A 187 1.35 7.38 0.75
C ARG A 187 1.00 7.13 2.21
N ASP A 188 1.89 7.52 3.10
CA ASP A 188 1.64 7.53 4.54
C ASP A 188 1.11 8.90 4.95
N THR A 189 0.04 8.95 5.73
CA THR A 189 -0.56 10.20 6.20
C THR A 189 -0.85 10.09 7.69
N PRO A 190 -0.12 10.81 8.56
CA PRO A 190 -0.42 10.83 9.98
C PRO A 190 -1.75 11.56 10.22
N LEU A 191 -2.65 10.91 10.94
CA LEU A 191 -3.97 11.40 11.32
C LEU A 191 -4.11 11.33 12.84
N GLN A 192 -3.54 12.31 13.55
CA GLN A 192 -3.52 12.38 15.01
C GLN A 192 -2.96 11.08 15.63
N ALA A 193 -3.83 10.22 16.17
CA ALA A 193 -3.47 8.94 16.79
C ALA A 193 -3.45 7.75 15.81
N TRP A 194 -3.66 8.00 14.52
CA TRP A 194 -3.69 6.99 13.46
C TRP A 194 -2.62 7.26 12.39
N LEU A 195 -2.08 6.22 11.77
CA LEU A 195 -1.39 6.31 10.47
C LEU A 195 -2.38 5.78 9.44
N MET A 196 -2.74 6.61 8.49
CA MET A 196 -3.43 6.12 7.30
C MET A 196 -2.40 5.87 6.22
N LYS A 197 -2.38 4.65 5.68
CA LYS A 197 -1.57 4.31 4.51
C LYS A 197 -2.49 4.03 3.35
N ASN A 198 -2.31 4.78 2.27
CA ASN A 198 -3.00 4.54 1.02
C ASN A 198 -2.03 3.89 0.04
N THR A 199 -2.45 2.79 -0.59
CA THR A 199 -1.69 2.09 -1.62
C THR A 199 -2.54 1.97 -2.87
N GLY A 200 -1.98 2.30 -4.02
CA GLY A 200 -2.56 2.02 -5.33
C GLY A 200 -1.54 1.28 -6.20
N SER A 201 -1.99 0.26 -6.92
CA SER A 201 -1.19 -0.40 -7.95
C SER A 201 -1.99 -0.62 -9.22
N VAL A 202 -1.30 -0.50 -10.35
CA VAL A 202 -1.81 -0.90 -11.65
C VAL A 202 -0.78 -1.83 -12.28
N PHE A 203 -1.25 -2.86 -12.95
CA PHE A 203 -0.37 -3.88 -13.50
C PHE A 203 -0.94 -4.46 -14.77
N TRP A 204 -0.08 -5.03 -15.58
CA TRP A 204 -0.44 -5.81 -16.74
C TRP A 204 0.43 -7.05 -16.80
N PHE A 205 -0.22 -8.21 -16.88
CA PHE A 205 0.43 -9.50 -17.11
C PHE A 205 -0.09 -10.07 -18.42
N SER A 206 0.78 -10.63 -19.26
CA SER A 206 0.38 -11.08 -20.61
C SER A 206 -0.75 -12.13 -20.63
N GLN A 207 -0.93 -12.94 -19.58
CA GLN A 207 -2.01 -13.94 -19.48
C GLN A 207 -3.29 -13.45 -18.76
N ILE A 208 -3.20 -12.43 -17.91
CA ILE A 208 -4.29 -11.94 -17.05
C ILE A 208 -4.83 -10.59 -17.56
N GLY A 209 -4.06 -9.91 -18.41
CA GLY A 209 -4.36 -8.57 -18.88
C GLY A 209 -4.11 -7.51 -17.81
N PRO A 210 -4.74 -6.33 -17.95
CA PRO A 210 -4.60 -5.26 -16.98
C PRO A 210 -5.36 -5.58 -15.68
N GLY A 211 -4.85 -5.05 -14.58
CA GLY A 211 -5.52 -5.08 -13.28
C GLY A 211 -5.14 -3.86 -12.46
N ALA A 212 -5.91 -3.64 -11.41
CA ALA A 212 -5.70 -2.55 -10.47
C ALA A 212 -5.99 -3.03 -9.05
N SER A 213 -5.17 -2.60 -8.10
CA SER A 213 -5.39 -2.84 -6.68
C SER A 213 -5.36 -1.52 -5.93
N THR A 214 -6.24 -1.37 -4.95
CA THR A 214 -6.27 -0.24 -4.02
C THR A 214 -6.38 -0.79 -2.62
N GLY A 215 -5.56 -0.27 -1.72
CA GLY A 215 -5.52 -0.64 -0.31
C GLY A 215 -5.52 0.62 0.55
N ILE A 216 -6.26 0.56 1.66
CA ILE A 216 -6.24 1.57 2.69
C ILE A 216 -6.09 0.87 4.02
N ASP A 217 -5.09 1.29 4.79
CA ASP A 217 -4.81 0.75 6.09
C ASP A 217 -4.83 1.85 7.15
N PHE A 218 -5.47 1.57 8.27
CA PHE A 218 -5.52 2.44 9.43
C PHE A 218 -4.81 1.77 10.60
N ASP A 219 -3.65 2.31 10.97
CA ASP A 219 -2.81 1.81 12.04
C ASP A 219 -3.00 2.67 13.28
N ARG A 220 -3.23 2.06 14.44
CA ARG A 220 -3.31 2.74 15.75
C ARG A 220 -2.58 1.94 16.82
N PRO A 221 -1.61 2.56 17.53
CA PRO A 221 -1.00 1.93 18.69
C PRO A 221 -1.96 2.10 19.88
N PHE A 222 -2.34 1.00 20.52
CA PHE A 222 -3.16 1.04 21.73
C PHE A 222 -2.31 1.09 23.01
N ALA A 223 -1.12 0.50 22.96
CA ALA A 223 -0.16 0.45 24.06
C ALA A 223 1.26 0.41 23.47
N ALA A 224 2.28 0.53 24.33
CA ALA A 224 3.69 0.53 23.91
C ALA A 224 4.09 -0.68 23.05
N HIS A 225 3.39 -1.81 23.21
CA HIS A 225 3.68 -3.08 22.53
C HIS A 225 2.49 -3.64 21.77
N THR A 226 1.48 -2.82 21.47
CA THR A 226 0.26 -3.28 20.80
C THR A 226 -0.15 -2.34 19.69
N LEU A 227 -0.28 -2.88 18.48
CA LEU A 227 -0.72 -2.16 17.29
C LEU A 227 -2.00 -2.80 16.76
N PHE A 228 -3.01 -1.98 16.53
CA PHE A 228 -4.19 -2.37 15.79
C PHE A 228 -4.12 -1.83 14.36
N ARG A 229 -4.48 -2.68 13.40
CA ARG A 229 -4.53 -2.37 11.97
C ARG A 229 -5.89 -2.77 11.43
N ALA A 230 -6.58 -1.83 10.80
CA ALA A 230 -7.75 -2.10 9.98
C ALA A 230 -7.36 -1.90 8.51
N SER A 231 -7.39 -2.98 7.73
CA SER A 231 -6.96 -2.99 6.33
C SER A 231 -8.12 -3.27 5.40
N SER A 232 -8.28 -2.45 4.37
CA SER A 232 -9.35 -2.55 3.39
C SER A 232 -8.73 -2.60 2.01
N ASN A 233 -8.95 -3.69 1.27
CA ASN A 233 -8.31 -3.94 -0.01
C ASN A 233 -9.35 -4.28 -1.07
N ALA A 234 -9.16 -3.73 -2.26
CA ALA A 234 -9.96 -4.00 -3.43
C ALA A 234 -9.04 -4.26 -4.62
N THR A 235 -9.21 -5.38 -5.29
CA THR A 235 -8.42 -5.75 -6.47
C THR A 235 -9.35 -6.12 -7.60
N TRP A 236 -9.19 -5.44 -8.72
CA TRP A 236 -9.89 -5.74 -9.96
C TRP A 236 -8.94 -6.37 -10.97
N LEU A 237 -9.39 -7.45 -11.59
CA LEU A 237 -8.67 -8.20 -12.62
C LEU A 237 -9.49 -8.22 -13.91
N HIS A 238 -8.91 -7.77 -15.02
CA HIS A 238 -9.62 -7.78 -16.30
C HIS A 238 -9.94 -9.19 -16.79
N LEU A 239 -9.00 -10.13 -16.70
CA LEU A 239 -9.27 -11.56 -16.88
C LEU A 239 -8.89 -12.26 -15.57
N PRO A 240 -9.85 -12.89 -14.85
CA PRO A 240 -11.14 -13.39 -15.33
C PRO A 240 -12.36 -12.48 -15.11
N GLN A 241 -12.22 -11.14 -15.10
CA GLN A 241 -13.28 -10.18 -14.72
C GLN A 241 -13.73 -10.36 -13.28
N ARG A 242 -12.75 -10.36 -12.37
CA ARG A 242 -12.99 -10.62 -10.95
C ARG A 242 -12.69 -9.38 -10.11
N LEU A 243 -13.56 -9.11 -9.15
CA LEU A 243 -13.33 -8.14 -8.09
C LEU A 243 -13.13 -8.88 -6.78
N ASP A 244 -11.92 -8.81 -6.25
CA ASP A 244 -11.53 -9.37 -4.96
C ASP A 244 -11.55 -8.24 -3.91
N LEU A 245 -12.46 -8.33 -2.95
CA LEU A 245 -12.59 -7.43 -1.81
C LEU A 245 -12.13 -8.13 -0.54
N ARG A 246 -11.43 -7.40 0.32
CA ARG A 246 -10.92 -7.94 1.57
C ARG A 246 -10.91 -6.88 2.66
N GLN A 247 -11.43 -7.24 3.82
CA GLN A 247 -11.35 -6.46 5.04
C GLN A 247 -10.62 -7.28 6.10
N ASP A 248 -9.58 -6.72 6.69
CA ASP A 248 -8.85 -7.33 7.80
C ASP A 248 -8.87 -6.43 9.03
N PHE A 249 -9.04 -7.05 10.19
CA PHE A 249 -8.81 -6.43 11.49
C PHE A 249 -7.73 -7.23 12.19
N THR A 250 -6.58 -6.61 12.40
CA THR A 250 -5.39 -7.26 12.93
C THR A 250 -4.93 -6.56 14.20
N LEU A 251 -4.63 -7.35 15.22
CA LEU A 251 -4.00 -6.89 16.45
C LEU A 251 -2.64 -7.56 16.58
N PHE A 252 -1.59 -6.75 16.56
CA PHE A 252 -0.22 -7.16 16.79
C PHE A 252 0.15 -6.91 18.24
N HIS A 253 0.73 -7.90 18.89
CA HIS A 253 1.22 -7.82 20.25
C HIS A 253 2.68 -8.27 20.28
N THR A 254 3.59 -7.33 20.48
CA THR A 254 5.02 -7.61 20.63
C THR A 254 5.29 -8.03 22.08
N ILE A 255 5.84 -9.22 22.28
CA ILE A 255 6.21 -9.73 23.62
C ILE A 255 7.63 -9.27 23.96
N ASP A 256 8.54 -9.42 23.00
CA ASP A 256 9.92 -8.94 23.05
C ASP A 256 10.47 -8.72 21.64
N GLU A 257 11.76 -8.43 21.52
CA GLU A 257 12.43 -8.18 20.23
C GLU A 257 12.40 -9.37 19.25
N ARG A 258 12.10 -10.59 19.73
CA ARG A 258 12.14 -11.83 18.94
C ARG A 258 10.81 -12.56 18.87
N ARG A 259 9.80 -12.12 19.63
CA ARG A 259 8.49 -12.79 19.74
C ARG A 259 7.39 -11.75 19.63
N ALA A 260 6.48 -11.95 18.69
CA ALA A 260 5.23 -11.22 18.60
C ALA A 260 4.09 -12.17 18.21
N LEU A 261 2.88 -11.79 18.60
CA LEU A 261 1.64 -12.49 18.27
C LEU A 261 0.80 -11.61 17.36
N GLN A 262 0.16 -12.23 16.37
CA GLN A 262 -0.79 -11.61 15.47
C GLN A 262 -2.15 -12.28 15.64
N TYR A 263 -3.16 -11.48 15.94
CA TYR A 263 -4.56 -11.91 15.96
C TYR A 263 -5.26 -11.24 14.79
N GLN A 264 -5.88 -12.00 13.90
CA GLN A 264 -6.50 -11.46 12.71
C GLN A 264 -7.89 -12.02 12.49
N ALA A 265 -8.82 -11.15 12.15
CA ALA A 265 -10.13 -11.50 11.61
C ALA A 265 -10.26 -10.91 10.20
N SER A 266 -10.67 -11.74 9.24
CA SER A 266 -10.70 -11.40 7.82
C SER A 266 -12.06 -11.69 7.22
N VAL A 267 -12.54 -10.78 6.38
CA VAL A 267 -13.70 -10.97 5.50
C VAL A 267 -13.21 -10.87 4.07
N ILE A 268 -13.51 -11.88 3.25
CA ILE A 268 -13.09 -11.95 1.85
C ILE A 268 -14.34 -12.09 1.00
N GLY A 269 -14.44 -11.27 -0.05
CA GLY A 269 -15.50 -11.34 -1.07
C GLY A 269 -14.88 -11.43 -2.46
N THR A 270 -15.40 -12.32 -3.28
CA THR A 270 -15.06 -12.44 -4.70
C THR A 270 -16.34 -12.45 -5.51
N THR A 271 -16.30 -11.88 -6.71
CA THR A 271 -17.37 -11.95 -7.72
C THR A 271 -17.11 -13.03 -8.75
#